data_AF-A0A935LXE0-F1
#
_entry.id   AF-A0A935LXE0-F1
#
_cell.length_a   1.000
_cell.length_b   1.000
_cell.length_c   1.000
_cell.angle_alpha   90.00
_cell.angle_beta   90.00
_cell.angle_gamma   90.00
#
_symmetry.space_group_name_H-M   'P 1'
#
loop_
_entity.id
_entity.type
_entity.pdbx_description
1 polymer ?
#
loop_
_entity_poly.entity_id
_entity_poly.type
_entity_poly.pdbx_seq_one_letter_code
_entity_poly.pdbx_strand_id
1 'polypeptide(L)'
;MEKCLKCHEDGTIPHKSYQGEEELISGYRNSVHYEALKKGNLNAPTCSECHGAHEMENADNPESKISKKNVALTCGQSSCHQDQKKDYLESVHQKGVSENNKDAPTCNDCHGNHSILTKKSDDKLAKSKSLIKLCSNCHSSVELVERNDLPTKVGDTYNESFHGLATRGGSAEVANCESCHGNHSIKPSSDTSSSINNKNLPKTCGKCHEGAAEVLFTSKIHVNDVQQDSPWVFFVTKFYLIMIFGLIGFMVLHNVLDWKKKKKLSKANED
;
A
#
# COMPACT_ATOMS: atom_id res chain seq x y z
N MET A 1 -25.71 -3.58 22.27
CA MET A 1 -24.32 -3.32 22.68
C MET A 1 -23.92 -4.03 23.98
N GLU A 2 -24.39 -3.62 25.16
CA GLU A 2 -23.91 -4.18 26.45
C GLU A 2 -24.05 -5.70 26.58
N LYS A 3 -25.14 -6.27 26.04
CA LYS A 3 -25.35 -7.72 26.07
C LYS A 3 -24.31 -8.49 25.26
N CYS A 4 -23.89 -7.97 24.10
CA CYS A 4 -22.85 -8.59 23.29
C CYS A 4 -21.50 -8.50 24.01
N LEU A 5 -21.15 -7.31 24.52
CA LEU A 5 -19.88 -7.10 25.23
C LEU A 5 -19.77 -7.97 26.49
N LYS A 6 -20.85 -8.11 27.26
CA LYS A 6 -20.84 -8.90 28.50
C LYS A 6 -20.52 -10.38 28.26
N CYS A 7 -21.07 -10.97 27.20
CA CYS A 7 -20.80 -12.37 26.83
C CYS A 7 -19.48 -12.55 26.05
N HIS A 8 -19.01 -11.55 25.32
CA HIS A 8 -17.71 -11.65 24.62
C HIS A 8 -16.53 -11.35 25.57
N GLU A 9 -16.74 -10.63 26.68
CA GLU A 9 -15.72 -10.43 27.74
C GLU A 9 -15.56 -11.65 28.66
N ASP A 10 -16.60 -12.46 28.84
CA ASP A 10 -16.55 -13.61 29.75
C ASP A 10 -15.98 -14.89 29.10
N GLY A 11 -15.70 -14.87 27.79
CA GLY A 11 -15.05 -15.96 27.05
C GLY A 11 -15.85 -17.27 27.03
N THR A 12 -17.16 -17.21 27.32
CA THR A 12 -18.04 -18.39 27.41
C THR A 12 -18.61 -18.84 26.05
N ILE A 13 -18.33 -18.10 24.97
CA ILE A 13 -18.90 -18.34 23.64
C ILE A 13 -18.08 -19.40 22.86
N PRO A 14 -18.73 -20.28 22.03
CA PRO A 14 -18.06 -21.38 21.32
C PRO A 14 -17.00 -21.01 20.28
N HIS A 15 -16.71 -19.71 20.08
CA HIS A 15 -15.71 -19.23 19.13
C HIS A 15 -14.28 -19.37 19.70
N LYS A 16 -14.13 -20.08 20.82
CA LYS A 16 -12.92 -20.32 21.63
C LYS A 16 -11.67 -20.77 20.85
N SER A 17 -11.84 -21.19 19.59
CA SER A 17 -10.76 -21.51 18.65
C SER A 17 -10.18 -20.28 17.92
N TYR A 18 -10.78 -19.08 18.05
CA TYR A 18 -10.24 -17.84 17.50
C TYR A 18 -9.35 -17.14 18.53
N GLN A 19 -8.03 -17.22 18.34
CA GLN A 19 -7.09 -16.43 19.14
C GLN A 19 -7.33 -14.93 18.88
N GLY A 20 -7.43 -14.12 19.94
CA GLY A 20 -7.50 -12.65 19.84
C GLY A 20 -8.89 -12.02 20.06
N GLU A 21 -9.87 -12.72 20.62
CA GLU A 21 -11.22 -12.16 20.88
C GLU A 21 -11.21 -10.88 21.74
N GLU A 22 -10.37 -10.84 22.79
CA GLU A 22 -10.17 -9.63 23.61
C GLU A 22 -9.59 -8.45 22.80
N GLU A 23 -8.75 -8.74 21.80
CA GLU A 23 -8.20 -7.76 20.87
C GLU A 23 -9.29 -7.21 19.92
N LEU A 24 -10.28 -8.03 19.55
CA LEU A 24 -11.41 -7.58 18.71
C LEU A 24 -12.35 -6.65 19.48
N ILE A 25 -12.67 -6.96 20.74
CA ILE A 25 -13.51 -6.10 21.58
C ILE A 25 -12.81 -4.77 21.87
N SER A 26 -11.56 -4.84 22.30
CA SER A 26 -10.75 -3.66 22.59
C SER A 26 -10.52 -2.82 21.32
N GLY A 27 -10.31 -3.49 20.19
CA GLY A 27 -10.23 -2.86 18.87
C GLY A 27 -11.49 -2.09 18.50
N TYR A 28 -12.67 -2.70 18.68
CA TYR A 28 -13.94 -2.01 18.45
C TYR A 28 -14.12 -0.81 19.36
N ARG A 29 -13.80 -0.94 20.66
CA ARG A 29 -13.85 0.18 21.62
C ARG A 29 -12.92 1.34 21.23
N ASN A 30 -11.82 1.05 20.53
CA ASN A 30 -10.88 2.05 20.02
C ASN A 30 -11.21 2.56 18.60
N SER A 31 -12.27 2.05 17.99
CA SER A 31 -12.66 2.40 16.63
C SER A 31 -13.42 3.72 16.55
N VAL A 32 -13.43 4.31 15.36
CA VAL A 32 -14.23 5.51 15.07
C VAL A 32 -15.74 5.26 15.19
N HIS A 33 -16.20 4.01 15.03
CA HIS A 33 -17.62 3.65 15.18
C HIS A 33 -18.04 3.72 16.65
N TYR A 34 -17.25 3.15 17.56
CA TYR A 34 -17.53 3.22 18.99
C TYR A 34 -17.41 4.66 19.52
N GLU A 35 -16.40 5.41 19.06
CA GLU A 35 -16.26 6.83 19.41
C GLU A 35 -17.45 7.67 18.94
N ALA A 36 -18.00 7.40 17.75
CA ALA A 36 -19.22 8.06 17.29
C ALA A 36 -20.43 7.70 18.15
N LEU A 37 -20.58 6.42 18.51
CA LEU A 37 -21.65 5.96 19.39
C LEU A 37 -21.58 6.63 20.77
N LYS A 38 -20.39 6.70 21.36
CA LYS A 38 -20.14 7.36 22.66
C LYS A 38 -20.48 8.85 22.64
N LYS A 39 -20.35 9.49 21.48
CA LYS A 39 -20.75 10.89 21.23
C LYS A 39 -22.25 11.06 20.99
N GLY A 40 -23.05 10.00 21.13
CA GLY A 40 -24.50 10.01 20.99
C GLY A 40 -25.01 9.80 19.57
N ASN A 41 -24.14 9.44 18.61
CA ASN A 41 -24.59 9.07 17.28
C ASN A 41 -25.19 7.65 17.29
N LEU A 42 -26.51 7.56 17.43
CA LEU A 42 -27.23 6.29 17.44
C LEU A 42 -27.22 5.56 16.08
N ASN A 43 -26.81 6.24 15.00
CA ASN A 43 -26.61 5.61 13.69
C ASN A 43 -25.21 4.98 13.55
N ALA A 44 -24.34 5.12 14.55
CA ALA A 44 -23.04 4.46 14.54
C ALA A 44 -23.23 2.94 14.68
N PRO A 45 -22.55 2.12 13.85
CA PRO A 45 -22.77 0.68 13.84
C PRO A 45 -22.27 0.03 15.14
N THR A 46 -23.08 -0.88 15.68
CA THR A 46 -22.72 -1.77 16.78
C THR A 46 -22.41 -3.17 16.26
N CYS A 47 -22.11 -4.11 17.16
CA CYS A 47 -21.80 -5.49 16.80
C CYS A 47 -22.87 -6.10 15.88
N SER A 48 -24.15 -5.86 16.19
CA SER A 48 -25.29 -6.45 15.49
C SER A 48 -25.55 -5.87 14.09
N GLU A 49 -25.13 -4.64 13.83
CA GLU A 49 -25.29 -3.98 12.53
C GLU A 49 -24.39 -4.65 11.47
N CYS A 50 -23.22 -5.12 11.89
CA CYS A 50 -22.29 -5.85 11.04
C CYS A 50 -22.51 -7.38 11.09
N HIS A 51 -22.63 -7.99 12.28
CA HIS A 51 -22.71 -9.44 12.44
C HIS A 51 -24.13 -10.01 12.36
N GLY A 52 -25.16 -9.18 12.51
CA GLY A 52 -26.52 -9.64 12.80
C GLY A 52 -26.76 -9.79 14.31
N ALA A 53 -28.03 -9.90 14.72
CA ALA A 53 -28.39 -10.03 16.13
C ALA A 53 -28.63 -11.50 16.53
N HIS A 54 -29.61 -12.15 15.91
CA HIS A 54 -29.94 -13.56 16.15
C HIS A 54 -29.60 -14.47 14.95
N GLU A 55 -29.07 -13.89 13.88
CA GLU A 55 -28.70 -14.56 12.63
C GLU A 55 -27.19 -14.41 12.37
N MET A 56 -26.41 -14.48 13.45
CA MET A 56 -24.95 -14.35 13.38
C MET A 56 -24.37 -15.62 12.77
N GLU A 57 -23.63 -15.45 11.68
CA GLU A 57 -23.05 -16.53 10.91
C GLU A 57 -21.54 -16.31 10.76
N ASN A 58 -20.77 -17.40 10.67
CA ASN A 58 -19.32 -17.32 10.48
C ASN A 58 -18.97 -16.66 9.14
N ALA A 59 -17.80 -16.01 9.07
CA ALA A 59 -17.34 -15.33 7.85
C ALA A 59 -17.17 -16.27 6.63
N ASP A 60 -16.97 -17.57 6.88
CA ASP A 60 -16.88 -18.60 5.83
C ASP A 60 -18.25 -18.95 5.23
N ASN A 61 -19.36 -18.64 5.92
CA ASN A 61 -20.70 -18.83 5.38
C ASN A 61 -20.97 -17.73 4.32
N PRO A 62 -21.25 -18.09 3.05
CA PRO A 62 -21.52 -17.12 2.00
C PRO A 62 -22.67 -16.14 2.30
N GLU A 63 -23.65 -16.59 3.08
CA GLU A 63 -24.82 -15.78 3.47
C GLU A 63 -24.53 -14.84 4.65
N SER A 64 -23.38 -15.01 5.33
CA SER A 64 -23.00 -14.14 6.44
C SER A 64 -22.77 -12.71 5.96
N LYS A 65 -23.26 -11.73 6.73
CA LYS A 65 -23.01 -10.30 6.50
C LYS A 65 -21.52 -9.93 6.50
N ILE A 66 -20.70 -10.72 7.19
CA ILE A 66 -19.25 -10.51 7.29
C ILE A 66 -18.46 -11.43 6.35
N SER A 67 -19.13 -12.17 5.46
CA SER A 67 -18.43 -12.93 4.43
C SER A 67 -17.69 -11.97 3.49
N LYS A 68 -16.53 -12.38 2.96
CA LYS A 68 -15.65 -11.51 2.15
C LYS A 68 -16.39 -10.83 0.98
N LYS A 69 -17.37 -11.49 0.38
CA LYS A 69 -18.21 -10.93 -0.69
C LYS A 69 -19.25 -9.92 -0.21
N ASN A 70 -19.69 -10.06 1.03
CA ASN A 70 -20.75 -9.24 1.63
C ASN A 70 -20.22 -8.03 2.40
N VAL A 71 -18.92 -8.00 2.77
CA VAL A 71 -18.33 -6.88 3.54
C VAL A 71 -18.63 -5.52 2.89
N ALA A 72 -18.47 -5.37 1.58
CA ALA A 72 -18.77 -4.10 0.90
C ALA A 72 -20.25 -3.70 1.01
N LEU A 73 -21.17 -4.68 0.95
CA LEU A 73 -22.60 -4.45 1.13
C LEU A 73 -22.93 -4.07 2.58
N THR A 74 -22.27 -4.72 3.54
CA THR A 74 -22.42 -4.46 4.97
C THR A 74 -21.92 -3.07 5.36
N CYS A 75 -20.74 -2.67 4.87
CA CYS A 75 -20.20 -1.32 5.10
C CYS A 75 -21.03 -0.24 4.38
N GLY A 76 -21.54 -0.54 3.19
CA GLY A 76 -22.32 0.39 2.37
C GLY A 76 -23.83 0.23 2.49
N GLN A 77 -24.33 -0.19 3.65
CA GLN A 77 -25.77 -0.14 3.97
C GLN A 77 -26.33 1.28 3.78
N SER A 78 -27.65 1.41 3.64
CA SER A 78 -28.28 2.63 3.12
C SER A 78 -28.04 3.92 3.91
N SER A 79 -27.58 3.83 5.15
CA SER A 79 -27.28 4.96 6.04
C SER A 79 -25.78 5.12 6.35
N CYS A 80 -24.91 4.32 5.72
CA CYS A 80 -23.49 4.22 6.06
C CYS A 80 -22.60 4.67 4.88
N HIS A 81 -21.69 3.83 4.39
CA HIS A 81 -20.67 4.19 3.40
C HIS A 81 -21.14 3.95 1.96
N GLN A 82 -22.27 4.54 1.57
CA GLN A 82 -22.88 4.30 0.25
C GLN A 82 -21.95 4.73 -0.90
N ASP A 83 -21.33 5.90 -0.79
CA ASP A 83 -20.43 6.43 -1.82
C ASP A 83 -19.17 5.58 -1.95
N GLN A 84 -18.56 5.21 -0.83
CA GLN A 84 -17.36 4.36 -0.84
C GLN A 84 -17.67 2.96 -1.37
N LYS A 85 -18.84 2.40 -1.03
CA LYS A 85 -19.32 1.14 -1.64
C LYS A 85 -19.47 1.31 -3.15
N LYS A 86 -20.15 2.37 -3.61
CA LYS A 86 -20.35 2.62 -5.04
C LYS A 86 -19.01 2.67 -5.78
N ASP A 87 -18.04 3.43 -5.27
CA ASP A 87 -16.71 3.53 -5.86
C ASP A 87 -15.95 2.19 -5.82
N TYR A 88 -16.01 1.48 -4.68
CA TYR A 88 -15.35 0.18 -4.51
C TYR A 88 -15.93 -0.89 -5.44
N LEU A 89 -17.23 -0.85 -5.72
CA LEU A 89 -17.87 -1.78 -6.64
C LEU A 89 -17.34 -1.65 -8.08
N GLU A 90 -16.79 -0.50 -8.45
CA GLU A 90 -16.13 -0.29 -9.74
C GLU A 90 -14.64 -0.68 -9.75
N SER A 91 -14.09 -1.10 -8.62
CA SER A 91 -12.66 -1.38 -8.49
C SER A 91 -12.27 -2.78 -8.98
N VAL A 92 -11.01 -2.90 -9.39
CA VAL A 92 -10.39 -4.20 -9.72
C VAL A 92 -10.35 -5.14 -8.52
N HIS A 93 -10.29 -4.59 -7.30
CA HIS A 93 -10.32 -5.38 -6.07
C HIS A 93 -11.70 -6.02 -5.85
N GLN A 94 -12.81 -5.28 -6.03
CA GLN A 94 -14.14 -5.89 -6.01
C GLN A 94 -14.28 -6.95 -7.08
N LYS A 95 -13.76 -6.71 -8.29
CA LYS A 95 -13.81 -7.71 -9.36
C LYS A 95 -13.17 -9.03 -8.90
N GLY A 96 -11.99 -8.97 -8.30
CA GLY A 96 -11.33 -10.15 -7.72
C GLY A 96 -12.16 -10.83 -6.63
N VAL A 97 -12.76 -10.06 -5.71
CA VAL A 97 -13.65 -10.59 -4.66
C VAL A 97 -14.85 -11.33 -5.27
N SER A 98 -15.49 -10.75 -6.29
CA SER A 98 -16.61 -11.37 -7.01
C SER A 98 -16.22 -12.69 -7.68
N GLU A 99 -14.99 -12.78 -8.18
CA GLU A 99 -14.40 -13.98 -8.81
C GLU A 99 -13.92 -15.04 -7.79
N ASN A 100 -14.21 -14.87 -6.49
CA ASN A 100 -13.76 -15.73 -5.38
C ASN A 100 -12.24 -15.70 -5.12
N ASN A 101 -11.54 -14.67 -5.57
CA ASN A 101 -10.15 -14.50 -5.22
C ASN A 101 -10.02 -14.12 -3.74
N LYS A 102 -9.43 -15.01 -2.93
CA LYS A 102 -9.22 -14.81 -1.49
C LYS A 102 -8.21 -13.70 -1.19
N ASP A 103 -7.36 -13.35 -2.15
CA ASP A 103 -6.31 -12.33 -2.00
C ASP A 103 -6.79 -10.94 -2.37
N ALA A 104 -7.89 -10.83 -3.11
CA ALA A 104 -8.46 -9.55 -3.47
C ALA A 104 -8.95 -8.82 -2.21
N PRO A 105 -8.47 -7.61 -1.90
CA PRO A 105 -8.80 -6.96 -0.65
C PRO A 105 -10.22 -6.37 -0.69
N THR A 106 -10.90 -6.37 0.45
CA THR A 106 -12.16 -5.65 0.71
C THR A 106 -11.99 -4.61 1.83
N CYS A 107 -13.09 -4.00 2.28
CA CYS A 107 -13.05 -2.78 3.11
C CYS A 107 -12.20 -2.93 4.37
N ASN A 108 -12.30 -4.08 5.02
CA ASN A 108 -11.59 -4.42 6.26
C ASN A 108 -10.12 -4.84 6.04
N ASP A 109 -9.70 -5.16 4.82
CA ASP A 109 -8.29 -5.45 4.51
C ASP A 109 -7.46 -4.15 4.50
N CYS A 110 -8.08 -3.02 4.13
CA CYS A 110 -7.44 -1.71 4.14
C CYS A 110 -7.66 -0.94 5.46
N HIS A 111 -8.88 -1.01 6.01
CA HIS A 111 -9.26 -0.24 7.19
C HIS A 111 -9.15 -1.02 8.50
N GLY A 112 -9.04 -2.35 8.46
CA GLY A 112 -9.15 -3.20 9.64
C GLY A 112 -10.59 -3.65 9.91
N ASN A 113 -10.74 -4.67 10.76
CA ASN A 113 -12.04 -5.28 11.10
C ASN A 113 -12.75 -4.55 12.24
N HIS A 114 -12.18 -4.68 13.44
CA HIS A 114 -12.75 -4.11 14.66
C HIS A 114 -12.02 -2.82 15.05
N SER A 115 -10.72 -2.72 14.75
CA SER A 115 -9.94 -1.49 14.88
C SER A 115 -10.00 -0.65 13.60
N ILE A 116 -11.20 -0.25 13.17
CA ILE A 116 -11.39 0.46 11.90
C ILE A 116 -10.62 1.79 11.92
N LEU A 117 -9.53 1.81 11.16
CA LEU A 117 -8.64 2.94 10.98
C LEU A 117 -9.24 3.91 9.98
N THR A 118 -9.06 5.19 10.26
CA THR A 118 -9.42 6.26 9.34
C THR A 118 -8.19 7.08 8.99
N LYS A 119 -8.29 7.86 7.92
CA LYS A 119 -7.26 8.81 7.49
C LYS A 119 -7.04 9.98 8.48
N LYS A 120 -7.62 9.94 9.69
CA LYS A 120 -7.49 10.98 10.71
C LYS A 120 -6.21 10.80 11.53
N SER A 121 -5.19 11.49 11.09
CA SER A 121 -3.98 11.86 11.83
C SER A 121 -3.70 13.33 11.48
N ASP A 122 -3.08 14.12 12.34
CA ASP A 122 -2.69 15.49 11.96
C ASP A 122 -1.38 15.50 11.16
N ASP A 123 -0.62 14.40 11.19
CA ASP A 123 0.62 14.22 10.45
C ASP A 123 0.36 13.61 9.06
N LYS A 124 0.49 14.43 8.02
CA LYS A 124 0.39 14.01 6.62
C LYS A 124 1.50 13.04 6.20
N LEU A 125 2.71 13.20 6.71
CA LEU A 125 3.85 12.34 6.37
C LEU A 125 3.61 10.93 6.90
N ALA A 126 3.19 10.82 8.16
CA ALA A 126 2.83 9.54 8.77
C ALA A 126 1.74 8.83 7.96
N LYS A 127 0.71 9.55 7.48
CA LYS A 127 -0.32 8.98 6.60
C LYS A 127 0.24 8.46 5.30
N SER A 128 1.09 9.25 4.63
CA SER A 128 1.67 8.86 3.34
C SER A 128 2.52 7.59 3.50
N LYS A 129 3.39 7.54 4.52
CA LYS A 129 4.20 6.35 4.84
C LYS A 129 3.34 5.12 5.17
N SER A 130 2.32 5.28 6.00
CA SER A 130 1.40 4.19 6.36
C SER A 130 0.61 3.68 5.17
N LEU A 131 0.19 4.57 4.26
CA LEU A 131 -0.52 4.20 3.04
C LEU A 131 0.38 3.40 2.09
N ILE A 132 1.62 3.86 1.86
CA ILE A 132 2.58 3.12 1.03
C ILE A 132 2.80 1.72 1.61
N LYS A 133 3.01 1.63 2.94
CA LYS A 133 3.17 0.35 3.62
C LYS A 133 1.93 -0.55 3.44
N LEU A 134 0.73 0.00 3.58
CA LEU A 134 -0.53 -0.73 3.42
C LEU A 134 -0.62 -1.38 2.04
N CYS A 135 -0.38 -0.62 0.97
CA CYS A 135 -0.42 -1.15 -0.39
C CYS A 135 0.72 -2.16 -0.64
N SER A 136 1.92 -1.86 -0.13
CA SER A 136 3.10 -2.73 -0.27
C SER A 136 2.98 -4.08 0.42
N ASN A 137 2.18 -4.21 1.48
CA ASN A 137 1.96 -5.49 2.15
C ASN A 137 1.49 -6.59 1.18
N CYS A 138 0.71 -6.20 0.16
CA CYS A 138 0.26 -7.12 -0.90
C CYS A 138 1.04 -6.91 -2.20
N HIS A 139 1.17 -5.67 -2.68
CA HIS A 139 1.77 -5.37 -3.99
C HIS A 139 3.30 -5.42 -4.02
N SER A 140 3.95 -5.71 -2.89
CA SER A 140 5.40 -6.00 -2.80
C SER A 140 5.68 -7.42 -2.32
N SER A 141 4.63 -8.22 -2.06
CA SER A 141 4.76 -9.63 -1.71
C SER A 141 4.92 -10.44 -2.98
N VAL A 142 6.09 -11.08 -3.15
CA VAL A 142 6.40 -11.92 -4.31
C VAL A 142 5.36 -13.03 -4.46
N GLU A 143 5.04 -13.74 -3.37
CA GLU A 143 4.08 -14.84 -3.37
C GLU A 143 2.69 -14.38 -3.82
N LEU A 144 2.17 -13.29 -3.26
CA LEU A 144 0.85 -12.76 -3.60
C LEU A 144 0.79 -12.27 -5.04
N VAL A 145 1.82 -11.57 -5.48
CA VAL A 145 1.86 -10.98 -6.82
C VAL A 145 1.97 -12.06 -7.89
N GLU A 146 2.82 -13.07 -7.69
CA GLU A 146 2.99 -14.17 -8.65
C GLU A 146 1.73 -15.03 -8.75
N ARG A 147 1.13 -15.44 -7.62
CA ARG A 147 -0.06 -16.32 -7.66
C ARG A 147 -1.33 -15.66 -8.18
N ASN A 148 -1.33 -14.33 -8.30
CA ASN A 148 -2.43 -13.53 -8.84
C ASN A 148 -2.11 -12.91 -10.21
N ASP A 149 -1.00 -13.30 -10.85
CA ASP A 149 -0.56 -12.78 -12.14
C ASP A 149 -0.49 -11.23 -12.18
N LEU A 150 -0.06 -10.62 -11.07
CA LEU A 150 0.05 -9.17 -10.92
C LEU A 150 1.46 -8.68 -11.34
N PRO A 151 1.61 -7.39 -11.69
CA PRO A 151 2.93 -6.83 -12.00
C PRO A 151 3.90 -6.94 -10.81
N THR A 152 5.08 -7.49 -11.06
CA THR A 152 6.15 -7.62 -10.05
C THR A 152 6.89 -6.31 -9.83
N LYS A 153 7.52 -6.18 -8.66
CA LYS A 153 8.39 -5.05 -8.26
C LYS A 153 7.72 -3.68 -8.23
N VAL A 154 6.39 -3.58 -8.21
CA VAL A 154 5.68 -2.28 -8.19
C VAL A 154 6.04 -1.46 -6.95
N GLY A 155 6.10 -2.10 -5.79
CA GLY A 155 6.54 -1.41 -4.57
C GLY A 155 7.99 -0.97 -4.62
N ASP A 156 8.88 -1.80 -5.17
CA ASP A 156 10.31 -1.49 -5.30
C ASP A 156 10.54 -0.32 -6.24
N THR A 157 9.93 -0.34 -7.42
CA THR A 157 10.09 0.74 -8.41
C THR A 157 9.47 2.05 -7.94
N TYR A 158 8.36 2.02 -7.18
CA TYR A 158 7.86 3.22 -6.51
C TYR A 158 8.87 3.72 -5.46
N ASN A 159 9.38 2.82 -4.62
CA ASN A 159 10.34 3.17 -3.58
C ASN A 159 11.65 3.73 -4.14
N GLU A 160 12.13 3.25 -5.28
CA GLU A 160 13.34 3.76 -5.94
C GLU A 160 13.11 5.06 -6.73
N SER A 161 11.85 5.42 -7.00
CA SER A 161 11.51 6.66 -7.68
C SER A 161 11.78 7.91 -6.82
N PHE A 162 11.82 9.08 -7.46
CA PHE A 162 11.88 10.37 -6.76
C PHE A 162 10.74 10.54 -5.75
N HIS A 163 9.53 10.04 -6.04
CA HIS A 163 8.40 10.10 -5.12
C HIS A 163 8.63 9.25 -3.86
N GLY A 164 9.12 8.01 -4.04
CA GLY A 164 9.46 7.12 -2.93
C GLY A 164 10.63 7.64 -2.09
N LEU A 165 11.69 8.12 -2.75
CA LEU A 165 12.85 8.75 -2.09
C LEU A 165 12.47 10.00 -1.30
N ALA A 166 11.68 10.90 -1.89
CA ALA A 166 11.21 12.10 -1.21
C ALA A 166 10.30 11.76 -0.02
N THR A 167 9.43 10.75 -0.15
CA THR A 167 8.59 10.30 0.98
C THR A 167 9.45 9.74 2.12
N ARG A 168 10.47 8.94 1.79
CA ARG A 168 11.45 8.46 2.80
C ARG A 168 12.21 9.61 3.44
N GLY A 169 12.60 10.60 2.63
CA GLY A 169 13.25 11.84 3.06
C GLY A 169 12.38 12.78 3.89
N GLY A 170 11.10 12.46 4.10
CA GLY A 170 10.20 13.20 4.97
C GLY A 170 9.23 14.16 4.27
N SER A 171 9.14 14.11 2.93
CA SER A 171 8.16 14.92 2.20
C SER A 171 6.74 14.38 2.41
N ALA A 172 5.85 15.24 2.91
CA ALA A 172 4.44 14.93 3.13
C ALA A 172 3.54 15.26 1.92
N GLU A 173 4.05 16.04 0.97
CA GLU A 173 3.29 16.59 -0.16
C GLU A 173 3.55 15.84 -1.48
N VAL A 174 4.51 14.91 -1.47
CA VAL A 174 4.86 14.13 -2.66
C VAL A 174 3.82 13.04 -2.95
N ALA A 175 3.67 12.69 -4.22
CA ALA A 175 2.70 11.69 -4.67
C ALA A 175 2.95 10.30 -4.04
N ASN A 176 1.86 9.66 -3.63
CA ASN A 176 1.85 8.28 -3.14
C ASN A 176 0.91 7.41 -3.99
N CYS A 177 0.71 6.15 -3.56
CA CYS A 177 -0.10 5.19 -4.29
C CYS A 177 -1.50 5.72 -4.62
N GLU A 178 -2.18 6.36 -3.65
CA GLU A 178 -3.52 6.93 -3.81
C GLU A 178 -3.51 8.16 -4.74
N SER A 179 -2.47 8.98 -4.72
CA SER A 179 -2.36 10.17 -5.58
C SER A 179 -2.50 9.82 -7.07
N CYS A 180 -2.02 8.64 -7.46
CA CYS A 180 -2.08 8.14 -8.83
C CYS A 180 -3.25 7.17 -9.05
N HIS A 181 -3.47 6.18 -8.17
CA HIS A 181 -4.44 5.10 -8.37
C HIS A 181 -5.84 5.37 -7.81
N GLY A 182 -6.02 6.36 -6.93
CA GLY A 182 -7.23 6.53 -6.14
C GLY A 182 -7.25 5.64 -4.89
N ASN A 183 -8.38 5.62 -4.17
CA ASN A 183 -8.53 4.89 -2.89
C ASN A 183 -9.57 3.77 -2.94
N HIS A 184 -10.80 4.05 -3.38
CA HIS A 184 -11.88 3.05 -3.44
C HIS A 184 -12.16 2.59 -4.87
N SER A 185 -12.02 3.44 -5.88
CA SER A 185 -12.26 3.13 -7.30
C SER A 185 -10.96 2.81 -8.07
N ILE A 186 -10.12 1.95 -7.50
CA ILE A 186 -8.83 1.55 -8.10
C ILE A 186 -9.07 0.69 -9.35
N LYS A 187 -8.58 1.14 -10.50
CA LYS A 187 -8.77 0.49 -11.81
C LYS A 187 -7.41 0.18 -12.48
N PRO A 188 -7.31 -0.89 -13.29
CA PRO A 188 -6.07 -1.24 -13.98
C PRO A 188 -5.70 -0.16 -15.02
N SER A 189 -4.42 -0.05 -15.38
CA SER A 189 -3.95 0.92 -16.38
C SER A 189 -4.58 0.74 -17.76
N SER A 190 -5.03 -0.47 -18.09
CA SER A 190 -5.72 -0.77 -19.34
C SER A 190 -7.12 -0.17 -19.43
N ASP A 191 -7.76 0.12 -18.29
CA ASP A 191 -9.09 0.72 -18.24
C ASP A 191 -9.01 2.20 -18.63
N THR A 192 -9.80 2.62 -19.61
CA THR A 192 -9.80 4.00 -20.12
C THR A 192 -10.28 5.04 -19.11
N SER A 193 -11.03 4.62 -18.09
CA SER A 193 -11.47 5.45 -16.97
C SER A 193 -10.46 5.52 -15.83
N SER A 194 -9.40 4.70 -15.85
CA SER A 194 -8.35 4.71 -14.82
C SER A 194 -7.52 5.99 -14.87
N SER A 195 -7.24 6.59 -13.71
CA SER A 195 -6.35 7.74 -13.58
C SER A 195 -4.92 7.44 -14.05
N ILE A 196 -4.51 6.18 -14.06
CA ILE A 196 -3.20 5.73 -14.54
C ILE A 196 -3.23 5.16 -15.97
N ASN A 197 -4.34 5.31 -16.68
CA ASN A 197 -4.38 5.03 -18.11
C ASN A 197 -3.47 6.03 -18.85
N ASN A 198 -2.76 5.57 -19.89
CA ASN A 198 -1.85 6.41 -20.68
C ASN A 198 -2.49 7.72 -21.15
N LYS A 199 -3.78 7.72 -21.52
CA LYS A 199 -4.49 8.93 -21.96
C LYS A 199 -4.83 9.90 -20.82
N ASN A 200 -4.88 9.41 -19.59
CA ASN A 200 -5.23 10.17 -18.40
C ASN A 200 -4.00 10.65 -17.60
N LEU A 201 -2.80 10.09 -17.87
CA LEU A 201 -1.55 10.48 -17.19
C LEU A 201 -1.29 12.00 -17.24
N PRO A 202 -1.49 12.72 -18.36
CA PRO A 202 -1.29 14.16 -18.36
C PRO A 202 -2.16 14.89 -17.33
N LYS A 203 -3.42 14.46 -17.16
CA LYS A 203 -4.34 15.00 -16.16
C LYS A 203 -3.94 14.59 -14.74
N THR A 204 -3.49 13.35 -14.54
CA THR A 204 -3.12 12.83 -13.22
C THR A 204 -1.83 13.47 -12.70
N CYS A 205 -0.79 13.50 -13.51
CA CYS A 205 0.50 14.10 -13.16
C CYS A 205 0.43 15.63 -13.16
N GLY A 206 -0.39 16.22 -14.05
CA GLY A 206 -0.61 17.66 -14.14
C GLY A 206 -1.22 18.29 -12.88
N LYS A 207 -1.73 17.49 -11.93
CA LYS A 207 -2.13 17.98 -10.60
C LYS A 207 -0.98 18.65 -9.83
N CYS A 208 0.27 18.25 -10.10
CA CYS A 208 1.47 18.81 -9.47
C CYS A 208 2.55 19.23 -10.48
N HIS A 209 2.50 18.70 -11.71
CA HIS A 209 3.44 18.98 -12.79
C HIS A 209 2.76 19.75 -13.92
N GLU A 210 2.33 20.97 -13.64
CA GLU A 210 1.70 21.86 -14.62
C GLU A 210 2.63 22.09 -15.84
N GLY A 211 2.08 21.97 -17.05
CA GLY A 211 2.81 22.19 -18.32
C GLY A 211 3.80 21.09 -18.73
N ALA A 212 4.33 20.31 -17.78
CA ALA A 212 5.20 19.17 -18.06
C ALA A 212 4.44 17.96 -18.65
N ALA A 213 3.12 17.92 -18.43
CA ALA A 213 2.34 16.72 -18.64
C ALA A 213 2.09 16.33 -20.11
N GLU A 214 2.14 17.30 -21.01
CA GLU A 214 1.99 17.08 -22.46
C GLU A 214 3.28 16.60 -23.12
N VAL A 215 4.44 16.83 -22.49
CA VAL A 215 5.77 16.59 -23.09
C VAL A 215 6.47 15.38 -22.47
N LEU A 216 6.29 15.12 -21.17
CA LEU A 216 7.08 14.11 -20.44
C LEU A 216 6.44 12.72 -20.33
N PHE A 217 5.12 12.58 -20.44
CA PHE A 217 4.42 11.34 -20.05
C PHE A 217 4.05 10.41 -21.22
N THR A 218 4.82 10.44 -22.31
CA THR A 218 4.72 9.46 -23.41
C THR A 218 5.50 8.17 -23.16
N SER A 219 6.27 8.09 -22.06
CA SER A 219 7.16 6.98 -21.73
C SER A 219 6.85 6.36 -20.36
N LYS A 220 7.22 5.08 -20.18
CA LYS A 220 6.94 4.28 -18.98
C LYS A 220 7.77 4.80 -17.80
N ILE A 221 7.11 5.33 -16.77
CA ILE A 221 7.75 5.97 -15.61
C ILE A 221 8.25 4.92 -14.60
N HIS A 222 7.57 3.78 -14.51
CA HIS A 222 8.00 2.62 -13.70
C HIS A 222 8.56 1.55 -14.62
N VAL A 223 9.89 1.52 -14.73
CA VAL A 223 10.63 0.52 -15.50
C VAL A 223 10.92 -0.67 -14.59
N ASN A 224 10.31 -1.81 -14.89
CA ASN A 224 10.42 -3.02 -14.06
C ASN A 224 11.59 -3.92 -14.50
N ASP A 225 11.98 -3.81 -15.77
CA ASP A 225 13.18 -4.42 -16.34
C ASP A 225 13.90 -3.38 -17.21
N VAL A 226 14.98 -2.79 -16.69
CA VAL A 226 15.78 -1.78 -17.41
C VAL A 226 16.31 -2.33 -18.73
N GLN A 227 16.57 -3.63 -18.82
CA GLN A 227 17.15 -4.26 -20.00
C GLN A 227 16.11 -4.48 -21.12
N GLN A 228 14.85 -4.76 -20.76
CA GLN A 228 13.74 -4.90 -21.72
C GLN A 228 13.00 -3.57 -22.01
N ASP A 229 12.76 -2.77 -20.99
CA ASP A 229 11.97 -1.53 -21.10
C ASP A 229 12.82 -0.32 -21.57
N SER A 230 14.14 -0.34 -21.39
CA SER A 230 15.03 0.75 -21.85
C SER A 230 16.50 0.33 -22.06
N PRO A 231 16.82 -0.36 -23.19
CA PRO A 231 18.18 -0.86 -23.47
C PRO A 231 19.28 0.21 -23.38
N TRP A 232 18.96 1.45 -23.78
CA TRP A 232 19.91 2.57 -23.71
C TRP A 232 20.29 2.94 -22.27
N VAL A 233 19.32 2.98 -21.35
CA VAL A 233 19.59 3.27 -19.93
C VAL A 233 20.43 2.15 -19.32
N PHE A 234 20.21 0.90 -19.72
CA PHE A 234 21.04 -0.23 -19.28
C PHE A 234 22.52 -0.04 -19.66
N PHE A 235 22.81 0.26 -20.93
CA PHE A 235 24.20 0.46 -21.38
C PHE A 235 24.88 1.65 -20.70
N VAL A 236 24.17 2.78 -20.58
CA VAL A 236 24.68 3.96 -19.89
C VAL A 236 24.99 3.64 -18.43
N THR A 237 24.08 2.94 -17.74
CA THR A 237 24.29 2.54 -16.34
C THR A 237 25.51 1.62 -16.17
N LYS A 238 25.67 0.62 -17.05
CA LYS A 238 26.82 -0.28 -17.03
C LYS A 238 28.14 0.45 -17.30
N PHE A 239 28.13 1.38 -18.26
CA PHE A 239 29.29 2.22 -18.55
C PHE A 239 29.72 3.04 -17.33
N TYR A 240 28.78 3.74 -16.67
CA TYR A 240 29.08 4.52 -15.47
C TYR A 240 29.61 3.65 -14.32
N LEU A 241 29.06 2.46 -14.11
CA LEU A 241 29.57 1.54 -13.08
C LEU A 241 31.02 1.13 -13.37
N ILE A 242 31.33 0.75 -14.61
CA ILE A 242 32.70 0.41 -15.02
C ILE A 242 33.64 1.59 -14.80
N MET A 243 33.21 2.80 -15.18
CA MET A 243 34.00 4.03 -15.00
C MET A 243 34.27 4.32 -13.52
N ILE A 244 33.25 4.22 -12.65
CA ILE A 244 33.38 4.46 -11.21
C ILE A 244 34.35 3.46 -10.59
N PHE A 245 34.16 2.15 -10.82
CA PHE A 245 35.07 1.12 -10.29
C PHE A 245 36.47 1.24 -10.87
N GLY A 246 36.61 1.64 -12.14
CA GLY A 246 37.88 1.90 -12.78
C GLY A 246 38.63 3.07 -12.13
N LEU A 247 37.96 4.20 -11.90
CA LEU A 247 38.53 5.38 -11.25
C LEU A 247 38.94 5.10 -9.80
N ILE A 248 38.05 4.47 -9.02
CA ILE A 248 38.34 4.11 -7.62
C ILE A 248 39.51 3.12 -7.57
N GLY A 249 39.48 2.07 -8.41
CA GLY A 249 40.54 1.06 -8.48
C GLY A 249 41.89 1.65 -8.87
N PHE A 250 41.90 2.54 -9.87
CA PHE A 250 43.09 3.26 -10.29
C PHE A 250 43.66 4.13 -9.15
N MET A 251 42.80 4.88 -8.45
CA MET A 251 43.24 5.74 -7.34
C MET A 251 43.81 4.92 -6.17
N VAL A 252 43.19 3.78 -5.84
CA VAL A 252 43.71 2.86 -4.82
C VAL A 252 45.07 2.31 -5.24
N LEU A 253 45.21 1.85 -6.49
CA LEU A 253 46.47 1.34 -7.01
C LEU A 253 47.57 2.43 -6.96
N HIS A 254 47.25 3.63 -7.40
CA HIS A 254 48.15 4.78 -7.36
C HIS A 254 48.65 5.05 -5.94
N ASN A 255 47.74 5.13 -4.96
CA ASN A 255 48.08 5.37 -3.56
C ASN A 255 48.94 4.24 -2.96
N VAL A 256 48.66 2.97 -3.30
CA VAL A 256 49.46 1.82 -2.84
C VAL A 256 50.87 1.86 -3.43
N LEU A 257 51.01 2.21 -4.70
CA LEU A 257 52.32 2.33 -5.36
C LEU A 257 53.11 3.50 -4.79
N ASP A 258 52.48 4.66 -4.56
CA ASP A 258 53.12 5.81 -3.93
C ASP A 258 53.57 5.49 -2.49
N TRP A 259 52.72 4.83 -1.70
CA TRP A 259 53.08 4.38 -0.34
C TRP A 259 54.26 3.41 -0.35
N LYS A 260 54.27 2.41 -1.25
CA LYS A 260 55.39 1.47 -1.39
C LYS A 260 56.69 2.19 -1.77
N LYS A 261 56.62 3.16 -2.69
CA LYS A 261 57.77 3.98 -3.10
C LYS A 261 58.32 4.79 -1.92
N LYS A 262 57.45 5.49 -1.18
CA LYS A 262 57.83 6.27 0.01
C LYS A 262 58.43 5.40 1.12
N LYS A 263 57.85 4.22 1.39
CA LYS A 263 58.39 3.26 2.37
C LYS A 263 59.78 2.75 1.99
N LYS A 264 60.04 2.51 0.70
CA LYS A 264 61.35 2.10 0.21
C LYS A 264 62.39 3.21 0.35
N LEU A 265 62.01 4.47 0.08
CA LEU A 265 62.89 5.63 0.24
C LEU A 265 63.19 5.95 1.71
N SER A 266 62.21 5.81 2.62
CA SER A 266 62.43 5.99 4.06
C SER A 266 63.41 4.97 4.62
N LYS A 267 63.28 3.69 4.25
CA LYS A 267 64.26 2.66 4.66
C LYS A 267 65.67 2.93 4.14
N ALA A 268 65.81 3.47 2.93
CA ALA A 268 67.11 3.77 2.34
C ALA A 268 67.79 5.03 2.92
N ASN A 269 67.06 5.86 3.68
CA ASN A 269 67.59 7.03 4.38
C ASN A 269 67.87 6.78 5.87
N GLU A 270 67.51 5.60 6.39
CA GLU A 270 67.80 5.16 7.77
C GLU A 270 69.06 4.29 7.88
N ASP A 271 69.59 3.79 6.75
CA ASP A 271 70.87 3.08 6.60
C ASP A 271 71.99 4.05 6.18
#